data_AF-A0A851SN56-F1
#
_entry.id   AF-A0A851SN56-F1
#
_cell.length_a   1.000
_cell.length_b   1.000
_cell.length_c   1.000
_cell.angle_alpha   90.00
_cell.angle_beta   90.00
_cell.angle_gamma   90.00
#
_symmetry.space_group_name_H-M   'P 1'
#
loop_
_entity.id
_entity.type
_entity.pdbx_description
1 polymer ?
#
loop_
_entity_poly.entity_id
_entity_poly.type
_entity_poly.pdbx_seq_one_letter_code
_entity_poly.pdbx_strand_id
1 'polypeptide(L)'
;QRILRLAEMCRRLETEEEKVLPFYPSSLSECEQQKARRILEEIPNEPLVRAMQDYIGLERFWQRFNKAKLEEKALEQARAALANRNQDLRKLLQRYLAGVAINQKVPRDPQPF
;
A
#
# COMPACT_ATOMS: atom_id res chain seq x y z
N GLN A 1 17.52 -18.97 17.46
CA GLN A 1 16.14 -19.50 17.36
C GLN A 1 15.04 -18.42 17.28
N ARG A 2 15.11 -17.30 18.02
CA ARG A 2 14.05 -16.26 18.01
C ARG A 2 13.76 -15.64 16.63
N ILE A 3 14.80 -15.35 15.84
CA ILE A 3 14.66 -14.76 14.50
C ILE A 3 13.89 -15.69 13.55
N LEU A 4 14.18 -16.99 13.59
CA LEU A 4 13.50 -17.97 12.75
C LEU A 4 12.01 -18.09 13.08
N ARG A 5 11.65 -18.06 14.37
CA ARG A 5 10.23 -18.05 14.79
C ARG A 5 9.50 -16.79 14.31
N LEU A 6 10.15 -15.62 14.40
CA LEU A 6 9.58 -14.39 13.88
C LEU A 6 9.41 -14.45 12.36
N ALA A 7 10.40 -14.96 11.63
CA ALA A 7 10.32 -15.13 10.19
C ALA A 7 9.16 -16.06 9.79
N GLU A 8 8.96 -17.16 10.52
CA GLU A 8 7.84 -18.08 10.30
C GLU A 8 6.48 -17.42 10.55
N MET A 9 6.35 -16.64 11.64
CA MET A 9 5.13 -15.88 11.93
C MET A 9 4.84 -14.84 10.85
N CYS A 10 5.85 -14.09 10.41
CA CYS A 10 5.71 -13.11 9.34
C CYS A 10 5.32 -13.77 8.02
N ARG A 11 5.92 -14.92 7.69
CA ARG A 11 5.62 -15.68 6.45
C ARG A 11 4.15 -16.07 6.33
N ARG A 12 3.43 -16.24 7.45
CA ARG A 12 1.98 -16.52 7.44
C ARG A 12 1.14 -15.34 6.97
N LEU A 13 1.67 -14.12 7.07
CA LEU A 13 1.00 -12.87 6.68
C LEU A 13 1.36 -12.44 5.26
N GLU A 14 2.34 -13.09 4.63
CA GLU A 14 2.74 -12.84 3.25
C GLU A 14 1.71 -13.41 2.27
N THR A 15 1.53 -12.72 1.14
CA THR A 15 0.71 -13.19 0.03
C THR A 15 1.35 -14.41 -0.65
N GLU A 16 0.56 -15.18 -1.40
CA GLU A 16 1.10 -16.33 -2.15
C GLU A 16 2.11 -15.88 -3.22
N GLU A 17 1.89 -14.73 -3.84
CA GLU A 17 2.85 -14.14 -4.77
C GLU A 17 4.20 -13.90 -4.10
N GLU A 18 4.23 -13.28 -2.93
CA GLU A 18 5.48 -13.00 -2.20
C GLU A 18 6.20 -14.26 -1.71
N LYS A 19 5.46 -15.35 -1.48
CA LYS A 19 6.04 -16.64 -1.11
C LYS A 19 6.71 -17.34 -2.30
N VAL A 20 6.17 -17.16 -3.50
CA VAL A 20 6.65 -17.79 -4.75
C VAL A 20 7.70 -16.92 -5.44
N LEU A 21 7.53 -15.59 -5.43
CA LEU A 21 8.41 -14.58 -6.02
C LEU A 21 8.81 -13.56 -4.94
N PRO A 22 9.71 -13.91 -4.00
CA PRO A 22 10.07 -13.04 -2.88
C PRO A 22 10.89 -11.81 -3.27
N PHE A 23 11.45 -11.80 -4.49
CA PHE A 23 12.37 -10.77 -4.95
C PHE A 23 11.93 -10.27 -6.32
N TYR A 24 11.64 -8.97 -6.38
CA TYR A 24 11.30 -8.29 -7.62
C TYR A 24 12.58 -8.02 -8.44
N PRO A 25 12.48 -7.98 -9.78
CA PRO A 25 13.57 -7.50 -10.60
C PRO A 25 13.90 -6.06 -10.20
N SER A 26 15.18 -5.71 -10.27
CA SER A 26 15.62 -4.34 -10.00
C SER A 26 14.96 -3.39 -11.00
N SER A 27 14.40 -2.29 -10.50
CA SER A 27 13.88 -1.21 -11.34
C SER A 27 14.98 -0.35 -11.96
N LEU A 28 16.25 -0.55 -11.54
CA LEU A 28 17.40 0.15 -12.06
C LEU A 28 17.78 -0.37 -13.44
N SER A 29 18.17 0.53 -14.33
CA SER A 29 18.78 0.16 -15.61
C SER A 29 20.10 -0.58 -15.40
N GLU A 30 20.54 -1.34 -16.40
CA GLU A 30 21.80 -2.10 -16.34
C GLU A 30 23.02 -1.21 -16.02
N CYS A 31 23.04 0.01 -16.60
CA CYS A 31 24.08 1.00 -16.32
C CYS A 31 24.08 1.44 -14.84
N GLU A 32 22.91 1.67 -14.25
CA GLU A 32 22.78 2.05 -12.83
C GLU A 32 23.16 0.90 -11.90
N GLN A 33 22.75 -0.32 -12.23
CA GLN A 33 23.16 -1.51 -11.48
C GLN A 33 24.69 -1.69 -11.50
N GLN A 34 25.31 -1.49 -12.66
CA GLN A 34 26.76 -1.58 -12.79
C GLN A 34 27.48 -0.50 -11.97
N LYS A 35 26.95 0.73 -11.93
CA LYS A 35 27.46 1.80 -11.07
C LYS A 35 27.33 1.44 -9.59
N ALA A 36 26.17 0.95 -9.15
CA ALA A 36 25.94 0.54 -7.77
C ALA A 36 26.91 -0.57 -7.33
N ARG A 37 27.17 -1.56 -8.20
CA ARG A 37 28.15 -2.63 -7.94
C ARG A 37 29.57 -2.07 -7.74
N ARG A 38 30.01 -1.16 -8.61
CA ARG A 38 31.33 -0.51 -8.48
C ARG A 38 31.48 0.23 -7.15
N ILE A 39 30.45 0.98 -6.74
CA ILE A 39 30.45 1.70 -5.47
C ILE A 39 30.56 0.74 -4.27
N LEU A 40 29.93 -0.43 -4.34
CA LEU A 40 30.02 -1.45 -3.27
C LEU A 40 31.41 -2.09 -3.18
N GLU A 41 32.17 -2.12 -4.28
CA GLU A 41 33.53 -2.67 -4.34
C GLU A 41 34.59 -1.65 -3.88
N GLU A 42 34.25 -0.36 -3.80
CA GLU A 42 35.16 0.68 -3.33
C GLU A 42 35.44 0.56 -1.82
N ILE A 43 36.68 0.87 -1.42
CA ILE A 43 37.09 0.83 -0.01
C ILE A 43 36.36 1.97 0.75
N PRO A 44 35.67 1.67 1.85
CA PRO A 44 34.97 2.70 2.63
C PRO A 44 35.96 3.71 3.21
N ASN A 45 35.87 4.94 2.73
CA ASN A 45 36.63 6.05 3.29
C ASN A 45 35.88 6.68 4.48
N GLU A 46 34.54 6.68 4.42
CA GLU A 46 33.69 7.32 5.43
C GLU A 46 33.19 6.34 6.50
N PRO A 47 33.04 6.80 7.77
CA PRO A 47 32.53 5.96 8.86
C PRO A 47 31.13 5.38 8.60
N LEU A 48 30.25 6.16 7.97
CA LEU A 48 28.90 5.71 7.63
C LEU A 48 28.94 4.57 6.60
N VAL A 49 29.74 4.72 5.54
CA VAL A 49 29.88 3.70 4.50
C VAL A 49 30.43 2.40 5.10
N ARG A 50 31.38 2.50 6.02
CA ARG A 50 31.90 1.33 6.75
C ARG A 50 30.81 0.62 7.56
N ALA A 51 30.00 1.38 8.30
CA ALA A 51 28.88 0.81 9.04
C ALA A 51 27.82 0.19 8.11
N MET A 52 27.59 0.77 6.94
CA MET A 52 26.65 0.25 5.94
C MET A 52 27.09 -1.09 5.35
N GLN A 53 28.39 -1.42 5.34
CA GLN A 53 28.87 -2.70 4.84
C GLN A 53 28.27 -3.89 5.60
N ASP A 54 28.06 -3.75 6.90
CA ASP A 54 27.44 -4.78 7.75
C ASP A 54 25.98 -5.10 7.34
N TYR A 55 25.35 -4.19 6.59
CA TYR A 55 23.94 -4.29 6.18
C TYR A 55 23.76 -4.63 4.70
N ILE A 56 24.83 -4.78 3.92
CA ILE A 56 24.73 -5.12 2.48
C ILE A 56 23.95 -6.43 2.29
N GLY A 57 24.17 -7.43 3.15
CA GLY A 57 23.45 -8.71 3.10
C GLY A 57 21.95 -8.62 3.38
N LEU A 58 21.46 -7.48 3.87
CA LEU A 58 20.05 -7.22 4.18
C LEU A 58 19.31 -6.48 3.06
N GLU A 59 19.94 -6.24 1.90
CA GLU A 59 19.30 -5.55 0.76
C GLU A 59 17.91 -6.13 0.44
N ARG A 60 17.83 -7.45 0.30
CA ARG A 60 16.58 -8.16 0.00
C ARG A 60 15.54 -8.06 1.13
N PHE A 61 15.99 -8.00 2.38
CA PHE A 61 15.10 -7.77 3.51
C PHE A 61 14.49 -6.37 3.40
N TRP A 62 15.30 -5.35 3.15
CA TRP A 62 14.84 -3.98 3.01
C TRP A 62 13.93 -3.77 1.81
N GLN A 63 14.19 -4.43 0.68
CA GLN A 63 13.29 -4.41 -0.47
C GLN A 63 11.88 -4.92 -0.09
N ARG A 64 11.80 -6.08 0.58
CA ARG A 64 10.52 -6.67 1.00
C ARG A 64 9.83 -5.83 2.08
N PHE A 65 10.59 -5.33 3.04
CA PHE A 65 10.08 -4.46 4.10
C PHE A 65 9.50 -3.15 3.53
N ASN A 66 10.24 -2.49 2.64
CA ASN A 66 9.81 -1.24 2.02
C ASN A 66 8.58 -1.45 1.14
N LYS A 67 8.51 -2.56 0.39
CA LYS A 67 7.30 -2.93 -0.35
C LYS A 67 6.08 -3.03 0.57
N ALA A 68 6.16 -3.84 1.62
CA ALA A 68 5.05 -4.03 2.55
C ALA A 68 4.61 -2.70 3.19
N LYS A 69 5.56 -1.80 3.48
CA LYS A 69 5.25 -0.46 4.01
C LYS A 69 4.58 0.46 3.01
N LEU A 70 4.98 0.40 1.74
CA LEU A 70 4.30 1.15 0.67
C LEU A 70 2.88 0.62 0.45
N GLU A 71 2.70 -0.70 0.48
CA GLU A 71 1.38 -1.35 0.35
C GLU A 71 0.47 -1.01 1.53
N GLU A 72 0.98 -1.03 2.77
CA GLU A 72 0.25 -0.57 3.96
C GLU A 72 -0.28 0.86 3.77
N LYS A 73 0.57 1.78 3.31
CA LYS A 73 0.19 3.17 3.05
C LYS A 73 -0.82 3.32 1.92
N ALA A 74 -0.66 2.55 0.83
CA ALA A 74 -1.60 2.56 -0.28
C ALA A 74 -2.98 2.03 0.16
N LEU A 75 -3.03 0.97 0.97
CA LEU A 75 -4.26 0.41 1.53
C LEU A 75 -4.96 1.39 2.48
N GLU A 76 -4.22 2.09 3.34
CA GLU A 76 -4.77 3.14 4.21
C GLU A 76 -5.48 4.23 3.39
N GLN A 77 -4.83 4.71 2.32
CA GLN A 77 -5.39 5.73 1.44
C GLN A 77 -6.64 5.21 0.70
N ALA A 78 -6.59 3.99 0.15
CA ALA A 78 -7.71 3.38 -0.55
C ALA A 78 -8.92 3.19 0.39
N ARG A 79 -8.67 2.74 1.64
CA ARG A 79 -9.72 2.60 2.66
C ARG A 79 -10.37 3.94 2.99
N ALA A 80 -9.58 5.00 3.16
CA ALA A 80 -10.10 6.34 3.42
C ALA A 80 -10.96 6.85 2.25
N ALA A 81 -10.50 6.67 1.02
CA ALA A 81 -11.24 7.05 -0.18
C ALA A 81 -12.58 6.28 -0.30
N LEU A 82 -12.56 4.97 -0.05
CA LEU A 82 -13.77 4.14 -0.04
C LEU A 82 -14.76 4.55 1.05
N ALA A 83 -14.27 4.88 2.24
CA ALA A 83 -15.11 5.34 3.35
C ALA A 83 -15.82 6.66 3.02
N ASN A 84 -15.09 7.63 2.46
CA ASN A 84 -15.66 8.90 2.01
C ASN A 84 -16.72 8.68 0.93
N ARG A 85 -16.41 7.87 -0.09
CA ARG A 85 -17.36 7.56 -1.16
C ARG A 85 -18.61 6.85 -0.65
N ASN A 86 -18.47 5.94 0.30
CA ASN A 86 -19.61 5.27 0.94
C ASN A 86 -20.48 6.27 1.71
N GLN A 87 -19.87 7.21 2.45
CA GLN A 87 -20.57 8.25 3.17
C GLN A 87 -21.37 9.16 2.21
N ASP A 88 -20.77 9.56 1.09
CA ASP A 88 -21.44 10.42 0.12
C ASP A 88 -22.59 9.70 -0.59
N LEU A 89 -22.43 8.41 -0.92
CA LEU A 89 -23.52 7.59 -1.45
C LEU A 89 -24.68 7.47 -0.46
N ARG A 90 -24.40 7.30 0.84
CA ARG A 90 -25.44 7.28 1.88
C ARG A 90 -26.19 8.61 1.97
N LYS A 91 -25.48 9.74 1.91
CA LYS A 91 -26.09 11.09 1.90
C LYS A 91 -26.97 11.28 0.65
N LEU A 92 -26.51 10.84 -0.51
CA LEU A 92 -27.29 10.91 -1.76
C LEU A 92 -28.57 10.09 -1.64
N LEU A 93 -28.48 8.87 -1.12
CA LEU A 93 -29.62 7.99 -0.91
C LEU A 93 -30.63 8.58 0.09
N GLN A 94 -30.16 9.18 1.20
CA GLN A 94 -31.01 9.89 2.15
C GLN A 94 -31.78 11.06 1.49
N ARG A 95 -31.09 11.87 0.67
CA ARG A 95 -31.72 12.98 -0.07
C ARG A 95 -32.76 12.47 -1.07
N TYR A 96 -32.45 11.39 -1.79
CA TYR A 96 -33.38 10.76 -2.71
C TYR A 96 -34.65 10.28 -2.02
N LEU A 97 -34.51 9.53 -0.91
CA LEU A 97 -35.64 9.05 -0.12
C LEU A 97 -36.48 10.20 0.46
N ALA A 98 -35.83 11.27 0.94
CA ALA A 98 -36.54 12.46 1.41
C ALA A 98 -37.32 13.15 0.28
N GLY A 99 -36.74 13.30 -0.90
CA GLY A 99 -37.41 13.86 -2.08
C GLY A 99 -38.62 13.04 -2.53
N VAL A 100 -38.53 11.71 -2.52
CA VAL A 100 -39.66 10.81 -2.81
C VAL A 100 -40.75 10.93 -1.75
N ALA A 101 -40.38 10.99 -0.46
CA ALA A 101 -41.34 11.15 0.63
C ALA A 101 -42.06 12.51 0.61
N ILE A 102 -41.39 13.57 0.16
CA ILE A 102 -42.00 14.90 -0.03
C ILE A 102 -42.98 14.87 -1.21
N ASN A 103 -42.63 14.23 -2.33
CA ASN A 103 -43.52 14.07 -3.49
C ASN A 103 -44.78 13.24 -3.18
N GLN A 104 -44.73 12.31 -2.23
CA GLN A 104 -45.92 11.56 -1.77
C GLN A 104 -46.84 12.36 -0.84
N LYS A 105 -46.35 13.44 -0.23
CA LYS A 105 -47.12 14.30 0.70
C LYS A 105 -47.79 15.49 0.04
N VAL A 106 -47.56 15.74 -1.26
CA VAL A 106 -48.31 16.74 -2.03
C VAL A 106 -49.63 16.10 -2.47
N PRO A 107 -50.81 16.51 -1.95
CA PRO A 107 -52.07 16.09 -2.53
C PRO A 107 -52.09 16.59 -3.98
N ARG A 108 -52.35 15.69 -4.94
CA ARG A 108 -52.74 16.13 -6.27
C ARG A 108 -54.12 16.75 -6.12
N ASP A 109 -54.17 18.07 -5.95
CA ASP A 109 -55.43 18.79 -5.97
C ASP A 109 -56.16 18.46 -7.28
N PRO A 110 -57.45 18.05 -7.23
CA PRO A 110 -58.21 17.80 -8.43
C PRO A 110 -58.45 19.13 -9.13
N GLN A 111 -58.01 19.23 -10.39
CA GLN A 111 -58.32 20.37 -11.24
C GLN A 111 -59.84 20.55 -11.33
N PRO A 112 -60.39 21.74 -11.02
CA PRO A 112 -61.81 22.01 -11.25
C PRO A 112 -62.06 22.28 -12.74
N PHE A 113 -63.15 21.71 -13.24
CA PHE A 113 -63.75 22.00 -14.55
C PHE A 113 -64.43 23.37 -14.56
#